data_AF-A0A7D3X3L2-F1
#
_entry.id   AF-A0A7D3X3L2-F1
#
_cell.length_a   1.000
_cell.length_b   1.000
_cell.length_c   1.000
_cell.angle_alpha   90.00
_cell.angle_beta   90.00
_cell.angle_gamma   90.00
#
_symmetry.space_group_name_H-M   'P 1'
#
loop_
_entity.id
_entity.type
_entity.pdbx_description
1 polymer ?
#
loop_
_entity_poly.entity_id
_entity_poly.type
_entity_poly.pdbx_seq_one_letter_code
_entity_poly.pdbx_strand_id
1 'polypeptide(L)'
;MANPYKRVISWGKQLRRIGLATLLVGGASAAQAQTLNYTTTSATNVAGTYTDLSTSGTVIATANTDDANSTAQDIGFTFSFNGSSFTQFVLNTNGFIKLGSAAPSAAAMFIDETANSTIVDPFESAGDPNIIAPLNVDLTAGATGGTEYRVATTGATGKRVCTIQWKNVQDKANVRPTQYTNISFQVRLYETTNVIELVYGTAVAGTTNSYRFTQAGLKGTSFTSGQLVQVVKQPATSWAAATFADFSAVASSNNLNTFIISRAALPDAGRTYRFVPALPTDVALRAIYTLGEIATPTALPHSVQAVVTNTGYQALTNVAVALRVTGANTFSDNQTVASLAPGASTTITFAAYPATLNLGANTVTATATVAGDGNAANNTASYGQQVTTNQLSYIDPTNNQFYYSNVDSSAAGGVQAVKFTLPKPTTLTNAVVLLAGLASNVTQPVTYKILVYDASGTNGAPGNVLYTSPNQTRPATQGAVSVSLGGLQVPAGSFYIGMQETSTGGAGLLLQKEEPPRTGTYYISFAGSAPGTI
;
A
#
# COMPACT_ATOMS: atom_id res chain seq x y z
N MET A 1 8.78 -0.79 -15.00
CA MET A 1 9.68 -1.52 -15.91
C MET A 1 10.33 -2.63 -15.09
N ALA A 2 10.22 -3.89 -15.51
CA ALA A 2 10.85 -5.01 -14.82
C ALA A 2 12.30 -5.20 -15.28
N ASN A 3 13.18 -5.79 -14.46
CA ASN A 3 14.52 -6.18 -14.89
C ASN A 3 14.43 -7.44 -15.78
N PRO A 4 14.60 -7.34 -17.12
CA PRO A 4 14.43 -8.47 -18.02
C PRO A 4 15.58 -9.48 -17.91
N TYR A 5 16.70 -9.10 -17.29
CA TYR A 5 17.92 -9.91 -17.22
C TYR A 5 17.92 -10.91 -16.06
N LYS A 6 17.09 -10.65 -15.03
CA LYS A 6 16.91 -11.52 -13.87
C LYS A 6 15.53 -12.19 -13.83
N ARG A 7 14.86 -12.43 -14.97
CA ARG A 7 13.59 -13.19 -15.00
C ARG A 7 13.77 -14.44 -14.13
N VAL A 8 13.06 -14.51 -13.02
CA VAL A 8 13.32 -15.46 -11.91
C VAL A 8 13.49 -16.87 -12.46
N ILE A 9 14.74 -17.30 -12.65
CA ILE A 9 15.05 -18.68 -12.99
C ILE A 9 14.99 -19.44 -11.67
N SER A 10 13.87 -20.12 -11.40
CA SER A 10 13.82 -21.45 -10.74
C SER A 10 12.66 -21.77 -9.79
N TRP A 11 11.48 -21.14 -9.88
CA TRP A 11 10.31 -21.72 -9.18
C TRP A 11 9.81 -23.03 -9.85
N GLY A 12 10.14 -23.24 -11.13
CA GLY A 12 9.79 -24.45 -11.87
C GLY A 12 10.65 -25.70 -11.60
N LYS A 13 11.73 -25.61 -10.79
CA LYS A 13 12.62 -26.77 -10.52
C LYS A 13 12.45 -27.40 -9.14
N GLN A 14 11.83 -26.73 -8.17
CA GLN A 14 11.57 -27.32 -6.85
C GLN A 14 10.31 -28.19 -6.77
N LEU A 15 9.37 -28.04 -7.71
CA LEU A 15 8.16 -28.87 -7.78
C LEU A 15 8.38 -30.29 -8.36
N ARG A 16 9.60 -30.66 -8.76
CA ARG A 16 9.93 -32.00 -9.31
C ARG A 16 10.73 -32.91 -8.37
N ARG A 17 10.84 -32.56 -7.07
CA ARG A 17 11.48 -33.42 -6.06
C ARG A 17 10.62 -33.73 -4.83
N ILE A 18 9.29 -33.57 -4.92
CA ILE A 18 8.37 -34.18 -3.95
C ILE A 18 7.95 -35.54 -4.53
N GLY A 19 8.88 -36.48 -4.46
CA GLY A 19 8.63 -37.89 -4.75
C GLY A 19 9.08 -38.71 -3.54
N LEU A 20 8.09 -39.16 -2.77
CA LEU A 20 8.15 -40.24 -1.78
C LEU A 20 9.15 -40.09 -0.60
N ALA A 21 8.63 -39.68 0.56
CA ALA A 21 9.11 -40.17 1.85
C ALA A 21 7.96 -40.26 2.86
N THR A 22 7.84 -41.44 3.43
CA THR A 22 6.80 -42.00 4.28
C THR A 22 6.55 -41.28 5.62
N LEU A 23 5.26 -41.30 5.98
CA LEU A 23 4.63 -41.07 7.27
C LEU A 23 5.47 -41.55 8.49
N LEU A 24 5.87 -40.62 9.35
CA LEU A 24 6.02 -40.87 10.79
C LEU A 24 5.31 -39.74 11.55
N VAL A 25 4.22 -40.12 12.23
CA VAL A 25 3.45 -39.27 13.12
C VAL A 25 4.26 -39.06 14.40
N GLY A 26 4.70 -37.84 14.62
CA GLY A 26 5.28 -37.36 15.87
C GLY A 26 5.16 -35.84 15.87
N GLY A 27 4.43 -35.29 16.85
CA GLY A 27 4.00 -33.90 16.90
C GLY A 27 5.12 -32.89 16.69
N ALA A 28 5.30 -32.45 15.45
CA ALA A 28 5.95 -31.20 15.15
C ALA A 28 4.86 -30.13 15.21
N SER A 29 4.91 -29.30 16.24
CA SER A 29 4.29 -27.98 16.20
C SER A 29 4.68 -27.37 14.86
N ALA A 30 3.72 -27.12 13.97
CA ALA A 30 3.99 -26.39 12.75
C ALA A 30 4.61 -25.06 13.17
N ALA A 31 5.92 -24.91 12.96
CA ALA A 31 6.59 -23.64 13.14
C ALA A 31 5.92 -22.69 12.15
N GLN A 32 5.04 -21.82 12.67
CA GLN A 32 4.47 -20.74 11.88
C GLN A 32 5.65 -19.98 11.29
N ALA A 33 5.70 -19.87 9.96
CA ALA A 33 6.71 -19.05 9.32
C ALA A 33 6.59 -17.65 9.94
N GLN A 34 7.66 -17.21 10.60
CA GLN A 34 7.71 -15.87 11.17
C GLN A 34 7.40 -14.88 10.05
N THR A 35 6.62 -13.84 10.33
CA THR A 35 6.40 -12.74 9.37
C THR A 35 7.33 -11.60 9.75
N LEU A 36 7.94 -10.96 8.76
CA LEU A 36 8.73 -9.77 8.93
C LEU A 36 7.88 -8.73 9.66
N ASN A 37 8.40 -8.25 10.78
CA ASN A 37 7.72 -7.26 11.61
C ASN A 37 7.72 -5.86 10.96
N TYR A 38 7.90 -5.74 9.65
CA TYR A 38 7.78 -4.51 8.88
C TYR A 38 6.90 -4.82 7.67
N THR A 39 5.94 -3.94 7.38
CA THR A 39 4.99 -4.13 6.28
C THR A 39 5.04 -2.95 5.32
N THR A 40 4.48 -3.11 4.12
CA THR A 40 4.29 -2.01 3.18
C THR A 40 3.38 -0.92 3.73
N THR A 41 2.42 -1.28 4.60
CA THR A 41 1.47 -0.35 5.22
C THR A 41 2.07 0.50 6.34
N SER A 42 3.15 0.04 6.98
CA SER A 42 3.89 0.79 8.00
C SER A 42 5.12 1.51 7.43
N ALA A 43 5.36 1.39 6.12
CA ALA A 43 6.42 2.08 5.40
C ALA A 43 5.93 3.43 4.84
N THR A 44 6.73 4.48 5.01
CA THR A 44 6.39 5.83 4.55
C THR A 44 7.54 6.49 3.79
N ASN A 45 7.17 7.29 2.81
CA ASN A 45 8.08 8.13 2.05
C ASN A 45 7.91 9.57 2.50
N VAL A 46 8.93 10.14 3.14
CA VAL A 46 8.85 11.46 3.77
C VAL A 46 10.02 12.34 3.37
N ALA A 47 9.80 13.65 3.41
CA ALA A 47 10.89 14.61 3.42
C ALA A 47 11.57 14.57 4.80
N GLY A 48 12.90 14.52 4.81
CA GLY A 48 13.70 14.48 6.02
C GLY A 48 15.00 15.26 5.83
N THR A 49 16.00 14.94 6.65
CA THR A 49 17.31 15.59 6.60
C THR A 49 18.42 14.56 6.47
N TYR A 50 19.31 14.79 5.50
CA TYR A 50 20.59 14.11 5.40
C TYR A 50 21.65 14.94 6.10
N THR A 51 22.37 14.34 7.05
CA THR A 51 23.50 14.98 7.74
C THR A 51 24.70 14.07 7.61
N ASP A 52 25.72 14.52 6.88
CA ASP A 52 26.95 13.76 6.70
C ASP A 52 27.62 13.50 8.06
N LEU A 53 28.07 12.26 8.30
CA LEU A 53 28.78 11.93 9.53
C LEU A 53 30.12 12.66 9.65
N SER A 54 30.72 13.11 8.54
CA SER A 54 32.03 13.78 8.54
C SER A 54 33.04 12.94 9.31
N THR A 55 33.65 13.49 10.35
CA THR A 55 34.59 12.81 11.25
C THR A 55 33.94 12.18 12.49
N SER A 56 32.61 12.28 12.65
CA SER A 56 31.86 11.75 13.81
C SER A 56 31.56 10.26 13.69
N GLY A 57 31.89 9.48 14.73
CA GLY A 57 31.77 8.01 14.76
C GLY A 57 33.08 7.26 14.47
N THR A 58 32.99 6.07 13.88
CA THR A 58 34.12 5.20 13.52
C THR A 58 34.11 4.87 12.03
N VAL A 59 35.29 4.90 11.38
CA VAL A 59 35.48 4.45 9.99
C VAL A 59 35.28 2.94 9.91
N ILE A 60 34.46 2.48 8.97
CA ILE A 60 34.26 1.06 8.68
C ILE A 60 35.25 0.68 7.58
N ALA A 61 36.28 -0.08 7.93
CA ALA A 61 37.26 -0.55 6.97
C ALA A 61 36.72 -1.71 6.12
N THR A 62 37.02 -1.66 4.82
CA THR A 62 36.81 -2.72 3.84
C THR A 62 38.11 -2.93 3.06
N ALA A 63 38.31 -4.10 2.44
CA ALA A 63 39.53 -4.39 1.69
C ALA A 63 39.73 -3.46 0.47
N ASN A 64 38.64 -2.95 -0.08
CA ASN A 64 38.56 -2.00 -1.18
C ASN A 64 37.18 -1.29 -1.13
N THR A 65 36.85 -0.49 -2.14
CA THR A 65 35.55 0.20 -2.27
C THR A 65 34.59 -0.46 -3.28
N ASP A 66 34.87 -1.69 -3.71
CA ASP A 66 34.20 -2.39 -4.83
C ASP A 66 34.23 -3.91 -4.59
N ASP A 67 33.06 -4.51 -4.39
CA ASP A 67 32.92 -5.92 -4.01
C ASP A 67 33.72 -6.32 -2.75
N ALA A 68 33.46 -5.66 -1.62
CA ALA A 68 34.02 -6.00 -0.31
C ALA A 68 32.99 -6.00 0.83
N ASN A 69 33.30 -6.77 1.86
CA ASN A 69 32.60 -6.79 3.14
C ASN A 69 33.49 -6.20 4.23
N SER A 70 32.89 -5.53 5.22
CA SER A 70 33.59 -5.14 6.45
C SER A 70 33.73 -6.34 7.40
N THR A 71 34.51 -6.17 8.48
CA THR A 71 34.30 -6.97 9.68
C THR A 71 33.00 -6.56 10.39
N ALA A 72 32.51 -7.36 11.33
CA ALA A 72 31.34 -7.00 12.14
C ALA A 72 31.54 -5.67 12.87
N GLN A 73 30.53 -4.82 12.82
CA GLN A 73 30.49 -3.49 13.44
C GLN A 73 29.40 -3.46 14.50
N ASP A 74 29.62 -2.73 15.60
CA ASP A 74 28.65 -2.62 16.68
C ASP A 74 27.55 -1.59 16.38
N ILE A 75 26.30 -1.95 16.66
CA ILE A 75 25.14 -1.04 16.63
C ILE A 75 25.17 -0.11 17.86
N GLY A 76 25.76 -0.58 18.97
CA GLY A 76 25.82 0.14 20.24
C GLY A 76 24.59 -0.07 21.14
N PHE A 77 23.54 -0.73 20.66
CA PHE A 77 22.38 -1.17 21.43
C PHE A 77 21.79 -2.45 20.81
N THR A 78 20.86 -3.10 21.52
CA THR A 78 20.12 -4.25 20.99
C THR A 78 19.00 -3.76 20.08
N PHE A 79 19.08 -4.07 18.79
CA PHE A 79 18.08 -3.78 17.78
C PHE A 79 17.26 -5.04 17.49
N SER A 80 15.93 -4.96 17.57
CA SER A 80 15.04 -6.07 17.25
C SER A 80 14.58 -6.00 15.79
N PHE A 81 14.84 -7.07 15.04
CA PHE A 81 14.49 -7.17 13.63
C PHE A 81 13.99 -8.58 13.33
N ASN A 82 12.84 -8.70 12.68
CA ASN A 82 12.23 -9.99 12.34
C ASN A 82 12.18 -10.95 13.56
N GLY A 83 11.76 -10.41 14.71
CA GLY A 83 11.71 -11.06 16.03
C GLY A 83 13.02 -11.68 16.55
N SER A 84 14.16 -11.32 15.95
CA SER A 84 15.50 -11.62 16.45
C SER A 84 16.14 -10.35 17.01
N SER A 85 17.13 -10.52 17.89
CA SER A 85 17.88 -9.41 18.49
C SER A 85 19.29 -9.35 17.92
N PHE A 86 19.72 -8.17 17.50
CA PHE A 86 21.02 -7.92 16.91
C PHE A 86 21.74 -6.79 17.64
N THR A 87 23.03 -6.97 17.88
CA THR A 87 23.91 -5.92 18.42
C THR A 87 24.99 -5.51 17.42
N GLN A 88 25.10 -6.21 16.30
CA GLN A 88 26.12 -6.04 15.28
C GLN A 88 25.55 -6.12 13.88
N PHE A 89 26.32 -5.65 12.90
CA PHE A 89 26.05 -5.80 11.47
C PHE A 89 27.35 -5.96 10.68
N VAL A 90 27.25 -6.44 9.45
CA VAL A 90 28.33 -6.40 8.46
C VAL A 90 27.89 -5.51 7.29
N LEU A 91 28.73 -4.54 6.92
CA LEU A 91 28.52 -3.67 5.76
C LEU A 91 29.09 -4.32 4.51
N ASN A 92 28.36 -4.20 3.40
CA ASN A 92 28.85 -4.52 2.06
C ASN A 92 28.98 -3.23 1.24
N THR A 93 30.04 -3.13 0.43
CA THR A 93 30.32 -1.95 -0.41
C THR A 93 29.24 -1.70 -1.45
N ASN A 94 28.51 -2.74 -1.89
CA ASN A 94 27.36 -2.67 -2.78
C ASN A 94 26.05 -2.26 -2.08
N GLY A 95 26.14 -1.42 -1.04
CA GLY A 95 25.01 -0.63 -0.56
C GLY A 95 23.94 -1.38 0.24
N PHE A 96 24.37 -2.35 1.06
CA PHE A 96 23.51 -3.02 2.05
C PHE A 96 24.29 -3.42 3.31
N ILE A 97 23.55 -3.64 4.41
CA ILE A 97 24.06 -4.33 5.59
C ILE A 97 23.34 -5.66 5.80
N LYS A 98 24.05 -6.62 6.39
CA LYS A 98 23.49 -7.85 6.96
C LYS A 98 23.56 -7.74 8.48
N LEU A 99 22.42 -7.84 9.16
CA LEU A 99 22.38 -7.81 10.62
C LEU A 99 23.00 -9.11 11.19
N GLY A 100 23.77 -8.95 12.27
CA GLY A 100 24.57 -10.01 12.89
C GLY A 100 26.07 -9.89 12.60
N SER A 101 26.83 -10.83 13.15
CA SER A 101 28.29 -10.87 13.04
C SER A 101 28.82 -11.68 11.85
N ALA A 102 27.95 -12.47 11.21
CA ALA A 102 28.33 -13.28 10.06
C ALA A 102 28.36 -12.44 8.78
N ALA A 103 29.45 -12.56 8.01
CA ALA A 103 29.57 -11.89 6.72
C ALA A 103 28.48 -12.36 5.72
N PRO A 104 28.14 -11.52 4.73
CA PRO A 104 27.40 -11.96 3.54
C PRO A 104 28.11 -13.12 2.83
N SER A 105 27.34 -14.00 2.16
CA SER A 105 27.90 -15.20 1.52
C SER A 105 28.89 -14.91 0.39
N ALA A 106 28.85 -13.70 -0.18
CA ALA A 106 29.79 -13.20 -1.16
C ALA A 106 30.00 -11.69 -0.97
N ALA A 107 31.07 -11.15 -1.56
CA ALA A 107 31.33 -9.72 -1.55
C ALA A 107 30.66 -8.99 -2.74
N ALA A 108 30.66 -9.62 -3.92
CA ALA A 108 29.93 -9.19 -5.10
C ALA A 108 28.46 -9.61 -5.03
N MET A 109 27.69 -8.93 -4.19
CA MET A 109 26.25 -9.17 -4.02
C MET A 109 25.46 -7.93 -4.41
N PHE A 110 24.89 -7.94 -5.62
CA PHE A 110 24.06 -6.86 -6.10
C PHE A 110 23.04 -7.32 -7.13
N ILE A 111 22.01 -6.50 -7.35
CA ILE A 111 21.12 -6.67 -8.49
C ILE A 111 21.88 -6.40 -9.80
N ASP A 112 22.32 -7.48 -10.43
CA ASP A 112 22.96 -7.42 -11.74
C ASP A 112 21.93 -7.23 -12.88
N GLU A 113 22.39 -6.55 -13.92
CA GLU A 113 21.65 -6.26 -15.15
C GLU A 113 22.21 -7.05 -16.34
N THR A 114 23.16 -7.95 -16.11
CA THR A 114 23.74 -8.81 -17.14
C THR A 114 22.84 -10.03 -17.39
N ALA A 115 22.53 -10.30 -18.66
CA ALA A 115 21.81 -11.52 -19.04
C ALA A 115 22.62 -12.76 -18.61
N ASN A 116 21.96 -13.74 -17.98
CA ASN A 116 22.57 -14.99 -17.49
C ASN A 116 23.67 -14.79 -16.42
N SER A 117 23.59 -13.69 -15.66
CA SER A 117 24.48 -13.50 -14.51
C SER A 117 24.37 -14.64 -13.50
N THR A 118 25.49 -14.98 -12.88
CA THR A 118 25.56 -15.89 -11.73
C THR A 118 25.57 -15.13 -10.40
N ILE A 119 25.57 -13.79 -10.43
CA ILE A 119 25.55 -12.94 -9.24
C ILE A 119 24.16 -12.96 -8.61
N VAL A 120 24.11 -13.38 -7.35
CA VAL A 120 22.90 -13.38 -6.54
C VAL A 120 22.87 -12.11 -5.71
N ASP A 121 21.79 -11.34 -5.83
CA ASP A 121 21.60 -10.14 -5.02
C ASP A 121 21.23 -10.50 -3.57
N PRO A 122 21.41 -9.57 -2.61
CA PRO A 122 21.21 -9.90 -1.20
C PRO A 122 19.75 -10.25 -0.87
N PHE A 123 18.77 -9.82 -1.69
CA PHE A 123 17.37 -10.16 -1.43
C PHE A 123 17.07 -11.59 -1.90
N GLU A 124 17.49 -11.98 -3.09
CA GLU A 124 17.25 -13.34 -3.61
C GLU A 124 18.15 -14.42 -2.99
N SER A 125 19.26 -14.05 -2.32
CA SER A 125 20.17 -15.03 -1.69
C SER A 125 19.49 -15.86 -0.59
N ALA A 126 19.48 -17.19 -0.73
CA ALA A 126 18.97 -18.07 0.32
C ALA A 126 19.87 -18.12 1.57
N GLY A 127 21.15 -17.74 1.46
CA GLY A 127 22.14 -17.80 2.54
C GLY A 127 22.26 -16.51 3.37
N ASP A 128 21.58 -15.44 2.96
CA ASP A 128 21.74 -14.11 3.55
C ASP A 128 20.40 -13.54 4.05
N PRO A 129 20.02 -13.89 5.29
CA PRO A 129 18.87 -13.29 5.95
C PRO A 129 19.23 -11.92 6.56
N ASN A 130 18.20 -11.19 6.99
CA ASN A 130 18.27 -9.97 7.78
C ASN A 130 19.03 -8.83 7.08
N ILE A 131 18.61 -8.53 5.85
CA ILE A 131 19.23 -7.50 5.01
C ILE A 131 18.48 -6.19 5.12
N ILE A 132 19.23 -5.09 5.27
CA ILE A 132 18.75 -3.72 5.10
C ILE A 132 19.55 -3.12 3.95
N ALA A 133 18.87 -2.78 2.85
CA ALA A 133 19.48 -2.23 1.64
C ALA A 133 18.97 -0.81 1.39
N PRO A 134 19.74 0.25 1.65
CA PRO A 134 19.40 1.61 1.19
C PRO A 134 19.51 1.75 -0.33
N LEU A 135 20.52 1.16 -0.96
CA LEU A 135 20.71 1.25 -2.41
C LEU A 135 21.65 0.13 -2.87
N ASN A 136 21.11 -1.06 -3.10
CA ASN A 136 21.89 -2.18 -3.62
C ASN A 136 21.93 -2.16 -5.15
N VAL A 137 23.15 -2.03 -5.66
CA VAL A 137 23.57 -2.10 -7.06
C VAL A 137 25.09 -2.32 -7.03
N ASP A 138 25.68 -2.68 -8.17
CA ASP A 138 27.14 -2.67 -8.32
C ASP A 138 27.67 -1.25 -8.06
N LEU A 139 28.30 -1.03 -6.90
CA LEU A 139 28.81 0.25 -6.44
C LEU A 139 30.34 0.23 -6.39
N THR A 140 30.93 1.36 -6.77
CA THR A 140 32.37 1.58 -6.65
C THR A 140 32.65 2.98 -6.11
N ALA A 141 33.93 3.33 -5.97
CA ALA A 141 34.33 4.65 -5.52
C ALA A 141 33.77 5.74 -6.43
N GLY A 142 33.14 6.76 -5.85
CA GLY A 142 32.60 7.90 -6.57
C GLY A 142 33.69 8.72 -7.24
N ALA A 143 33.31 9.47 -8.28
CA ALA A 143 34.26 10.24 -9.09
C ALA A 143 34.95 11.38 -8.32
N THR A 144 34.37 11.85 -7.21
CA THR A 144 34.83 13.00 -6.43
C THR A 144 34.57 12.81 -4.92
N GLY A 145 35.27 13.57 -4.08
CA GLY A 145 34.96 13.70 -2.64
C GLY A 145 35.52 12.62 -1.72
N GLY A 146 36.07 11.52 -2.25
CA GLY A 146 36.65 10.42 -1.48
C GLY A 146 35.58 9.51 -0.87
N THR A 147 35.58 8.24 -1.31
CA THR A 147 34.65 7.23 -0.81
C THR A 147 35.07 6.74 0.57
N GLU A 148 34.12 6.71 1.51
CA GLU A 148 34.33 6.22 2.87
C GLU A 148 33.03 5.62 3.43
N TYR A 149 33.17 4.65 4.32
CA TYR A 149 32.07 4.06 5.08
C TYR A 149 32.24 4.37 6.57
N ARG A 150 31.15 4.70 7.27
CA ARG A 150 31.22 5.15 8.68
C ARG A 150 30.00 4.73 9.48
N VAL A 151 30.19 4.50 10.78
CA VAL A 151 29.09 4.28 11.74
C VAL A 151 29.22 5.22 12.93
N ALA A 152 28.11 5.77 13.38
CA ALA A 152 28.04 6.54 14.62
C ALA A 152 26.75 6.21 15.38
N THR A 153 26.88 5.96 16.69
CA THR A 153 25.73 5.78 17.59
C THR A 153 25.65 6.97 18.53
N THR A 154 24.58 7.75 18.43
CA THR A 154 24.42 9.02 19.16
C THR A 154 23.09 9.06 19.91
N GLY A 155 22.96 9.99 20.87
CA GLY A 155 21.76 10.14 21.71
C GLY A 155 21.92 9.52 23.10
N ALA A 156 20.88 9.68 23.93
CA ALA A 156 20.83 9.13 25.28
C ALA A 156 20.34 7.67 25.25
N THR A 157 20.82 6.83 26.18
CA THR A 157 20.38 5.44 26.35
C THR A 157 18.85 5.33 26.38
N GLY A 158 18.31 4.38 25.63
CA GLY A 158 16.88 4.17 25.39
C GLY A 158 16.31 4.99 24.23
N LYS A 159 17.08 5.94 23.68
CA LYS A 159 16.72 6.83 22.58
C LYS A 159 17.88 7.05 21.59
N ARG A 160 18.86 6.12 21.55
CA ARG A 160 20.00 6.23 20.64
C ARG A 160 19.60 5.96 19.20
N VAL A 161 20.40 6.50 18.28
CA VAL A 161 20.30 6.22 16.84
C VAL A 161 21.67 5.77 16.35
N CYS A 162 21.73 4.58 15.75
CA CYS A 162 22.90 4.10 15.02
C CYS A 162 22.76 4.51 13.55
N THR A 163 23.64 5.38 13.08
CA THR A 163 23.70 5.85 11.68
C THR A 163 24.88 5.18 10.98
N ILE A 164 24.60 4.50 9.87
CA ILE A 164 25.57 3.77 9.04
C ILE A 164 25.58 4.45 7.67
N GLN A 165 26.73 4.91 7.21
CA GLN A 165 26.85 5.78 6.04
C GLN A 165 27.72 5.14 4.94
N TRP A 166 27.24 5.24 3.70
CA TRP A 166 28.04 5.15 2.48
C TRP A 166 28.22 6.56 1.95
N LYS A 167 29.46 7.03 1.89
CA LYS A 167 29.81 8.37 1.44
C LYS A 167 30.45 8.33 0.07
N ASN A 168 30.02 9.22 -0.82
CA ASN A 168 30.61 9.45 -2.14
C ASN A 168 30.83 8.16 -2.95
N VAL A 169 29.82 7.32 -3.10
CA VAL A 169 29.86 6.13 -3.97
C VAL A 169 29.26 6.46 -5.33
N GLN A 170 29.48 5.62 -6.34
CA GLN A 170 28.78 5.70 -7.64
C GLN A 170 28.28 4.34 -8.07
N ASP A 171 27.23 4.30 -8.90
CA ASP A 171 26.86 3.07 -9.59
C ASP A 171 27.87 2.76 -10.70
N LYS A 172 28.52 1.60 -10.59
CA LYS A 172 29.57 1.16 -11.51
C LYS A 172 28.97 0.85 -12.87
N ALA A 173 29.50 1.48 -13.92
CA ALA A 173 29.04 1.20 -15.28
C ALA A 173 29.22 -0.29 -15.62
N ASN A 174 28.20 -0.87 -16.24
CA ASN A 174 28.23 -2.23 -16.79
C ASN A 174 27.53 -2.20 -18.16
N VAL A 175 26.55 -3.08 -18.41
CA VAL A 175 25.70 -3.07 -19.61
C VAL A 175 24.93 -1.75 -19.78
N ARG A 176 24.82 -0.95 -18.71
CA ARG A 176 24.27 0.40 -18.71
C ARG A 176 25.28 1.39 -18.13
N PRO A 177 25.31 2.64 -18.61
CA PRO A 177 26.22 3.66 -18.12
C PRO A 177 25.85 4.10 -16.70
N THR A 178 26.84 4.58 -15.95
CA THR A 178 26.65 5.22 -14.64
C THR A 178 25.59 6.31 -14.68
N GLN A 179 24.62 6.24 -13.78
CA GLN A 179 23.54 7.23 -13.67
C GLN A 179 23.80 8.27 -12.58
N TYR A 180 24.51 7.91 -11.52
CA TYR A 180 24.97 8.77 -10.44
C TYR A 180 26.48 8.60 -10.25
N THR A 181 27.26 9.62 -10.60
CA THR A 181 28.73 9.61 -10.45
C THR A 181 29.18 9.89 -9.02
N ASN A 182 28.26 10.33 -8.17
CA ASN A 182 28.45 10.48 -6.74
C ASN A 182 27.07 10.47 -6.05
N ILE A 183 26.92 9.68 -4.99
CA ILE A 183 25.79 9.71 -4.06
C ILE A 183 26.28 9.32 -2.66
N SER A 184 25.65 9.89 -1.64
CA SER A 184 25.81 9.45 -0.25
C SER A 184 24.46 9.10 0.34
N PHE A 185 24.42 8.07 1.18
CA PHE A 185 23.19 7.61 1.82
C PHE A 185 23.48 6.90 3.14
N GLN A 186 22.43 6.77 3.96
CA GLN A 186 22.50 6.25 5.31
C GLN A 186 21.43 5.21 5.59
N VAL A 187 21.75 4.27 6.48
CA VAL A 187 20.78 3.54 7.29
C VAL A 187 20.79 4.14 8.69
N ARG A 188 19.60 4.40 9.25
CA ARG A 188 19.44 4.77 10.67
C ARG A 188 18.61 3.71 11.38
N LEU A 189 19.15 3.19 12.47
CA LEU A 189 18.47 2.24 13.37
C LEU A 189 18.15 2.97 14.67
N TYR A 190 16.90 2.91 15.13
CA TYR A 190 16.45 3.60 16.34
C TYR A 190 16.30 2.64 17.52
N GLU A 191 16.93 2.96 18.64
CA GLU A 191 16.82 2.20 19.89
C GLU A 191 15.38 2.20 20.41
N THR A 192 14.95 1.09 21.03
CA THR A 192 13.60 0.84 21.59
C THR A 192 12.49 0.73 20.54
N THR A 193 12.37 1.70 19.63
CA THR A 193 11.29 1.73 18.62
C THR A 193 11.55 0.77 17.47
N ASN A 194 12.80 0.36 17.25
CA ASN A 194 13.25 -0.46 16.13
C ASN A 194 12.85 0.11 14.75
N VAL A 195 12.63 1.43 14.66
CA VAL A 195 12.41 2.09 13.37
C VAL A 195 13.69 1.99 12.54
N ILE A 196 13.50 1.80 11.23
CA ILE A 196 14.58 1.85 10.23
C ILE A 196 14.31 3.03 9.30
N GLU A 197 15.34 3.82 9.00
CA GLU A 197 15.28 4.82 7.93
C GLU A 197 16.39 4.61 6.92
N LEU A 198 16.03 4.70 5.64
CA LEU A 198 16.96 4.80 4.52
C LEU A 198 16.95 6.27 4.08
N VAL A 199 18.06 6.98 4.30
CA VAL A 199 18.14 8.44 4.13
C VAL A 199 19.15 8.77 3.05
N TYR A 200 18.77 9.59 2.07
CA TYR A 200 19.59 9.90 0.91
C TYR A 200 20.05 11.35 0.90
N GLY A 201 21.34 11.56 0.62
CA GLY A 201 21.87 12.87 0.27
C GLY A 201 21.55 13.24 -1.16
N THR A 202 22.07 14.40 -1.62
CA THR A 202 22.03 14.75 -3.03
C THR A 202 22.94 13.81 -3.83
N ALA A 203 22.56 13.51 -5.07
CA ALA A 203 23.40 12.80 -6.02
C ALA A 203 23.91 13.74 -7.12
N VAL A 204 25.04 13.39 -7.74
CA VAL A 204 25.56 14.02 -8.94
C VAL A 204 25.22 13.15 -10.14
N ALA A 205 24.52 13.73 -11.11
CA ALA A 205 24.11 13.02 -12.32
C ALA A 205 25.30 12.57 -13.18
N GLY A 206 25.20 11.37 -13.74
CA GLY A 206 26.09 10.91 -14.81
C GLY A 206 25.87 11.67 -16.12
N THR A 207 26.67 11.35 -17.13
CA THR A 207 26.70 12.07 -18.42
C THR A 207 25.70 11.52 -19.44
N THR A 208 25.44 10.21 -19.44
CA THR A 208 24.60 9.55 -20.45
C THR A 208 23.24 9.16 -19.89
N ASN A 209 22.16 9.56 -20.57
CA ASN A 209 20.79 9.28 -20.16
C ASN A 209 20.44 7.79 -20.34
N SER A 210 20.16 7.12 -19.24
CA SER A 210 19.69 5.73 -19.21
C SER A 210 18.92 5.50 -17.89
N TYR A 211 18.90 4.27 -17.41
CA TYR A 211 18.39 3.87 -16.11
C TYR A 211 19.22 2.72 -15.54
N ARG A 212 19.13 2.47 -14.24
CA ARG A 212 19.76 1.31 -13.58
C ARG A 212 18.77 0.67 -12.62
N PHE A 213 18.65 -0.64 -12.67
CA PHE A 213 17.94 -1.42 -11.67
C PHE A 213 18.75 -1.42 -10.38
N THR A 214 18.10 -1.07 -9.29
CA THR A 214 18.65 -1.17 -7.94
C THR A 214 17.61 -1.81 -7.01
N GLN A 215 18.03 -2.23 -5.84
CA GLN A 215 17.14 -2.67 -4.77
C GLN A 215 17.25 -1.74 -3.57
N ALA A 216 16.11 -1.42 -2.97
CA ALA A 216 16.07 -0.76 -1.67
C ALA A 216 14.95 -1.38 -0.83
N GLY A 217 15.15 -1.48 0.48
CA GLY A 217 14.16 -2.03 1.42
C GLY A 217 14.76 -3.00 2.45
N LEU A 218 13.92 -3.93 2.90
CA LEU A 218 14.17 -4.85 4.00
C LEU A 218 13.87 -6.29 3.57
N LYS A 219 14.72 -7.22 4.02
CA LYS A 219 14.49 -8.66 3.93
C LYS A 219 14.68 -9.30 5.29
N GLY A 220 13.75 -10.17 5.67
CA GLY A 220 13.88 -11.03 6.84
C GLY A 220 14.65 -12.32 6.54
N THR A 221 14.08 -13.48 6.79
CA THR A 221 14.74 -14.79 6.70
C THR A 221 14.86 -15.32 5.27
N SER A 222 13.94 -14.97 4.37
CA SER A 222 13.88 -15.54 3.02
C SER A 222 13.28 -14.58 1.99
N PHE A 223 13.45 -14.90 0.70
CA PHE A 223 12.83 -14.17 -0.40
C PHE A 223 11.44 -14.74 -0.72
N THR A 224 10.50 -14.57 0.21
CA THR A 224 9.15 -15.15 0.14
C THR A 224 8.09 -14.20 0.69
N SER A 225 6.81 -14.57 0.53
CA SER A 225 5.69 -13.86 1.16
C SER A 225 5.91 -13.65 2.65
N GLY A 226 5.57 -12.46 3.14
CA GLY A 226 5.74 -12.06 4.53
C GLY A 226 7.18 -11.80 4.97
N GLN A 227 8.19 -11.87 4.08
CA GLN A 227 9.60 -11.72 4.46
C GLN A 227 10.33 -10.56 3.75
N LEU A 228 9.57 -9.68 3.09
CA LEU A 228 10.13 -8.65 2.22
C LEU A 228 9.29 -7.38 2.21
N VAL A 229 9.95 -6.23 2.32
CA VAL A 229 9.38 -4.91 1.99
C VAL A 229 10.38 -4.18 1.11
N GLN A 230 10.01 -3.86 -0.12
CA GLN A 230 10.87 -3.21 -1.10
C GLN A 230 10.36 -1.82 -1.43
N VAL A 231 11.26 -0.89 -1.73
CA VAL A 231 10.92 0.41 -2.31
C VAL A 231 10.84 0.26 -3.82
N VAL A 232 9.82 0.86 -4.43
CA VAL A 232 9.55 0.77 -5.87
C VAL A 232 9.48 2.15 -6.47
N LYS A 233 10.17 2.32 -7.61
CA LYS A 233 10.24 3.59 -8.32
C LYS A 233 10.56 3.36 -9.80
N GLN A 234 9.92 4.12 -10.69
CA GLN A 234 10.24 4.11 -12.13
C GLN A 234 11.41 5.06 -12.44
N PRO A 235 12.15 4.88 -13.56
CA PRO A 235 13.43 5.58 -13.76
C PRO A 235 13.38 7.11 -13.58
N ALA A 236 12.46 7.77 -14.27
CA ALA A 236 12.36 9.24 -14.29
C ALA A 236 11.30 9.80 -13.31
N THR A 237 10.66 8.96 -12.48
CA THR A 237 9.73 9.48 -11.46
C THR A 237 10.51 10.15 -10.34
N SER A 238 9.92 11.16 -9.69
CA SER A 238 10.50 11.76 -8.48
C SER A 238 10.71 10.68 -7.40
N TRP A 239 11.75 10.83 -6.59
CA TRP A 239 11.94 9.99 -5.41
C TRP A 239 10.82 10.17 -4.38
N ALA A 240 10.15 11.33 -4.36
CA ALA A 240 8.96 11.58 -3.54
C ALA A 240 7.74 10.73 -3.95
N ALA A 241 7.75 10.19 -5.16
CA ALA A 241 6.67 9.35 -5.70
C ALA A 241 6.97 7.85 -5.59
N ALA A 242 8.08 7.46 -4.93
CA ALA A 242 8.37 6.06 -4.67
C ALA A 242 7.31 5.45 -3.74
N THR A 243 6.95 4.20 -4.02
CA THR A 243 5.97 3.40 -3.27
C THR A 243 6.66 2.20 -2.63
N PHE A 244 5.90 1.38 -1.90
CA PHE A 244 6.40 0.16 -1.25
C PHE A 244 5.64 -1.06 -1.77
N ALA A 245 6.35 -2.18 -1.93
CA ALA A 245 5.79 -3.44 -2.36
C ALA A 245 6.35 -4.60 -1.54
N ASP A 246 5.55 -5.64 -1.36
CA ASP A 246 5.99 -6.90 -0.77
C ASP A 246 6.24 -7.95 -1.86
N PHE A 247 6.45 -9.21 -1.46
CA PHE A 247 6.69 -10.32 -2.38
C PHE A 247 5.48 -10.66 -3.28
N SER A 248 4.26 -10.23 -2.96
CA SER A 248 3.06 -10.59 -3.75
C SER A 248 3.14 -10.08 -5.21
N ALA A 249 3.75 -8.91 -5.41
CA ALA A 249 4.00 -8.36 -6.75
C ALA A 249 5.02 -9.20 -7.53
N VAL A 250 6.02 -9.77 -6.86
CA VAL A 250 6.99 -10.69 -7.47
C VAL A 250 6.31 -12.00 -7.84
N ALA A 251 5.52 -12.57 -6.93
CA ALA A 251 4.81 -13.83 -7.15
C ALA A 251 3.81 -13.77 -8.32
N SER A 252 3.11 -12.65 -8.48
CA SER A 252 2.10 -12.48 -9.53
C SER A 252 2.69 -12.13 -10.90
N SER A 253 3.84 -11.44 -10.95
CA SER A 253 4.43 -10.94 -12.19
C SER A 253 5.69 -11.68 -12.64
N ASN A 254 6.29 -12.51 -11.78
CA ASN A 254 7.62 -13.08 -11.93
C ASN A 254 8.73 -12.04 -12.19
N ASN A 255 8.52 -10.80 -11.75
CA ASN A 255 9.47 -9.71 -11.86
C ASN A 255 9.85 -9.21 -10.47
N LEU A 256 11.12 -8.92 -10.25
CA LEU A 256 11.57 -8.28 -9.01
C LEU A 256 10.96 -6.88 -8.90
N ASN A 257 10.51 -6.52 -7.70
CA ASN A 257 10.30 -5.11 -7.41
C ASN A 257 11.66 -4.41 -7.45
N THR A 258 11.73 -3.31 -8.18
CA THR A 258 12.98 -2.58 -8.37
C THR A 258 12.80 -1.11 -8.03
N PHE A 259 13.84 -0.57 -7.42
CA PHE A 259 14.03 0.85 -7.24
C PHE A 259 14.87 1.35 -8.41
N ILE A 260 14.25 1.92 -9.44
CA ILE A 260 14.98 2.26 -10.67
C ILE A 260 15.51 3.69 -10.58
N ILE A 261 16.82 3.82 -10.70
CA ILE A 261 17.51 5.10 -10.71
C ILE A 261 17.77 5.56 -12.15
N SER A 262 17.84 6.87 -12.34
CA SER A 262 18.18 7.51 -13.60
C SER A 262 18.75 8.87 -13.31
N ARG A 263 19.69 9.33 -14.13
CA ARG A 263 20.22 10.70 -14.06
C ARG A 263 19.12 11.78 -14.18
N ALA A 264 17.98 11.45 -14.77
CA ALA A 264 16.84 12.35 -14.95
C ALA A 264 16.04 12.59 -13.66
N ALA A 265 16.24 11.78 -12.60
CA ALA A 265 15.54 11.91 -11.33
C ALA A 265 16.50 11.66 -10.17
N LEU A 266 17.01 12.74 -9.59
CA LEU A 266 17.91 12.71 -8.43
C LEU A 266 17.10 12.64 -7.12
N PRO A 267 17.65 12.06 -6.04
CA PRO A 267 17.05 12.17 -4.72
C PRO A 267 16.99 13.63 -4.26
N ASP A 268 15.84 14.01 -3.71
CA ASP A 268 15.77 15.24 -2.92
C ASP A 268 16.65 15.07 -1.68
N ALA A 269 17.40 16.10 -1.29
CA ALA A 269 18.27 16.03 -0.12
C ALA A 269 17.46 15.66 1.13
N GLY A 270 17.88 14.62 1.85
CA GLY A 270 17.17 14.13 3.03
C GLY A 270 15.92 13.32 2.74
N ARG A 271 15.65 12.95 1.48
CA ARG A 271 14.61 11.96 1.14
C ARG A 271 14.78 10.75 2.04
N THR A 272 13.70 10.35 2.70
CA THR A 272 13.73 9.28 3.71
C THR A 272 12.64 8.28 3.43
N TYR A 273 13.04 7.01 3.34
CA TYR A 273 12.11 5.88 3.38
C TYR A 273 12.15 5.28 4.79
N ARG A 274 11.06 5.43 5.52
CA ARG A 274 10.94 5.07 6.93
C ARG A 274 10.09 3.81 7.08
N PHE A 275 10.61 2.83 7.81
CA PHE A 275 9.94 1.57 8.12
C PHE A 275 9.71 1.50 9.62
N VAL A 276 8.44 1.51 10.01
CA VAL A 276 8.03 1.35 11.41
C VAL A 276 7.68 -0.12 11.63
N PRO A 277 8.23 -0.79 12.66
CA PRO A 277 7.88 -2.16 12.90
C PRO A 277 6.44 -2.29 13.40
N ALA A 278 5.77 -3.37 13.03
CA ALA A 278 4.53 -3.81 13.65
C ALA A 278 4.76 -3.98 15.16
N LEU A 279 3.79 -3.51 15.94
CA LEU A 279 3.80 -3.66 17.40
C LEU A 279 3.30 -5.08 17.76
N PRO A 280 3.59 -5.59 18.98
CA PRO A 280 3.12 -6.91 19.36
C PRO A 280 1.60 -7.03 19.26
N THR A 281 0.90 -6.07 19.84
CA THR A 281 -0.56 -5.98 19.85
C THR A 281 -0.93 -4.63 19.28
N ASP A 282 -1.64 -4.64 18.16
CA ASP A 282 -2.07 -3.43 17.47
C ASP A 282 -3.31 -3.75 16.65
N VAL A 283 -4.46 -3.27 17.11
CA VAL A 283 -5.71 -3.32 16.36
C VAL A 283 -5.88 -2.02 15.60
N ALA A 284 -6.65 -2.02 14.53
CA ALA A 284 -6.98 -0.80 13.83
C ALA A 284 -8.36 -0.87 13.18
N LEU A 285 -9.01 0.28 13.09
CA LEU A 285 -10.21 0.49 12.28
C LEU A 285 -9.80 1.02 10.91
N ARG A 286 -10.09 0.25 9.85
CA ARG A 286 -9.71 0.63 8.48
C ARG A 286 -10.82 1.34 7.74
N ALA A 287 -12.07 0.94 7.96
CA ALA A 287 -13.21 1.55 7.29
C ALA A 287 -14.49 1.43 8.13
N ILE A 288 -15.42 2.34 7.87
CA ILE A 288 -16.83 2.21 8.24
C ILE A 288 -17.62 2.12 6.92
N TYR A 289 -18.44 1.09 6.79
CA TYR A 289 -19.35 0.95 5.65
C TYR A 289 -20.75 1.31 6.10
N THR A 290 -21.23 2.44 5.58
CA THR A 290 -22.58 2.94 5.77
C THR A 290 -22.98 3.82 4.59
N LEU A 291 -24.21 4.34 4.63
CA LEU A 291 -24.69 5.42 3.77
C LEU A 291 -24.33 6.77 4.41
N GLY A 292 -23.76 7.68 3.62
CA GLY A 292 -23.50 9.07 4.03
C GLY A 292 -24.69 9.99 3.82
N GLU A 293 -25.65 9.62 2.99
CA GLU A 293 -27.02 10.14 3.05
C GLU A 293 -28.00 8.98 3.16
N ILE A 294 -28.92 9.04 4.14
CA ILE A 294 -29.87 7.97 4.40
C ILE A 294 -31.30 8.53 4.43
N ALA A 295 -32.17 7.99 3.57
CA ALA A 295 -33.56 8.41 3.48
C ALA A 295 -34.42 7.74 4.57
N THR A 296 -35.01 8.51 5.47
CA THR A 296 -35.98 8.01 6.47
C THR A 296 -37.42 8.16 5.95
N PRO A 297 -38.29 7.14 6.03
CA PRO A 297 -38.08 5.79 6.57
C PRO A 297 -37.67 4.75 5.51
N THR A 298 -37.45 5.17 4.27
CA THR A 298 -37.34 4.28 3.10
C THR A 298 -36.12 3.36 3.14
N ALA A 299 -34.98 3.88 3.59
CA ALA A 299 -33.72 3.15 3.70
C ALA A 299 -33.58 2.36 5.00
N LEU A 300 -34.59 2.40 5.89
CA LEU A 300 -34.52 1.85 7.24
C LEU A 300 -35.41 0.60 7.40
N PRO A 301 -34.95 -0.43 8.15
CA PRO A 301 -33.72 -0.46 8.96
C PRO A 301 -32.44 -0.64 8.12
N HIS A 302 -31.33 0.01 8.54
CA HIS A 302 -30.01 -0.03 7.89
C HIS A 302 -28.95 -0.47 8.90
N SER A 303 -28.00 -1.31 8.48
CA SER A 303 -26.91 -1.78 9.34
C SER A 303 -25.59 -1.13 8.93
N VAL A 304 -24.83 -0.67 9.91
CA VAL A 304 -23.46 -0.19 9.73
C VAL A 304 -22.50 -1.38 9.82
N GLN A 305 -21.43 -1.35 9.05
CA GLN A 305 -20.32 -2.30 9.21
C GLN A 305 -19.02 -1.55 9.49
N ALA A 306 -18.05 -2.25 10.07
CA ALA A 306 -16.70 -1.72 10.25
C ALA A 306 -15.66 -2.80 9.94
N VAL A 307 -14.53 -2.38 9.38
CA VAL A 307 -13.39 -3.25 9.08
C VAL A 307 -12.35 -3.11 10.18
N VAL A 308 -12.11 -4.22 10.86
CA VAL A 308 -11.14 -4.34 11.95
C VAL A 308 -9.96 -5.14 11.45
N THR A 309 -8.76 -4.60 11.64
CA THR A 309 -7.51 -5.23 11.19
C THR A 309 -6.57 -5.40 12.36
N ASN A 310 -5.91 -6.55 12.45
CA ASN A 310 -4.77 -6.72 13.33
C ASN A 310 -3.50 -6.27 12.59
N THR A 311 -2.98 -5.10 12.94
CA THR A 311 -1.71 -4.59 12.40
C THR A 311 -0.51 -4.98 13.24
N GLY A 312 -0.73 -5.68 14.35
CA GLY A 312 0.31 -6.26 15.17
C GLY A 312 0.80 -7.62 14.66
N TYR A 313 1.86 -8.13 15.29
CA TYR A 313 2.43 -9.44 14.95
C TYR A 313 1.98 -10.59 15.88
N GLN A 314 1.24 -10.30 16.95
CA GLN A 314 0.57 -11.32 17.77
C GLN A 314 -0.89 -11.48 17.35
N ALA A 315 -1.43 -12.69 17.51
CA ALA A 315 -2.86 -12.90 17.33
C ALA A 315 -3.64 -12.13 18.40
N LEU A 316 -4.67 -11.39 17.98
CA LEU A 316 -5.57 -10.70 18.90
C LEU A 316 -6.70 -11.64 19.29
N THR A 317 -7.17 -11.51 20.53
CA THR A 317 -8.36 -12.20 21.03
C THR A 317 -9.29 -11.21 21.72
N ASN A 318 -10.59 -11.46 21.65
CA ASN A 318 -11.63 -10.66 22.31
C ASN A 318 -11.52 -9.15 22.00
N VAL A 319 -11.30 -8.81 20.73
CA VAL A 319 -11.27 -7.40 20.31
C VAL A 319 -12.69 -6.85 20.42
N ALA A 320 -12.90 -5.91 21.34
CA ALA A 320 -14.19 -5.24 21.50
C ALA A 320 -14.29 -4.08 20.52
N VAL A 321 -15.41 -3.99 19.80
CA VAL A 321 -15.64 -2.96 18.80
C VAL A 321 -16.96 -2.28 19.08
N ALA A 322 -16.92 -0.98 19.35
CA ALA A 322 -18.10 -0.20 19.69
C ALA A 322 -18.44 0.76 18.53
N LEU A 323 -19.70 0.77 18.14
CA LEU A 323 -20.29 1.79 17.27
C LEU A 323 -21.03 2.81 18.12
N ARG A 324 -20.80 4.10 17.85
CA ARG A 324 -21.59 5.20 18.41
C ARG A 324 -22.01 6.16 17.32
N VAL A 325 -23.30 6.47 17.30
CA VAL A 325 -23.91 7.50 16.46
C VAL A 325 -24.34 8.65 17.35
N THR A 326 -23.96 9.86 16.98
CA THR A 326 -24.29 11.09 17.71
C THR A 326 -24.76 12.17 16.73
N GLY A 327 -25.38 13.26 17.22
CA GLY A 327 -25.91 14.35 16.39
C GLY A 327 -27.44 14.42 16.48
N ALA A 328 -28.11 14.46 15.33
CA ALA A 328 -29.58 14.45 15.27
C ALA A 328 -30.21 13.16 15.82
N ASN A 329 -29.44 12.08 15.84
CA ASN A 329 -29.83 10.77 16.35
C ASN A 329 -28.78 10.22 17.31
N THR A 330 -29.20 9.31 18.19
CA THR A 330 -28.30 8.53 19.03
C THR A 330 -28.53 7.04 18.80
N PHE A 331 -27.45 6.29 18.67
CA PHE A 331 -27.47 4.83 18.53
C PHE A 331 -26.13 4.28 19.01
N SER A 332 -26.14 3.09 19.61
CA SER A 332 -24.91 2.39 19.97
C SER A 332 -25.10 0.89 19.88
N ASP A 333 -24.06 0.21 19.43
CA ASP A 333 -23.98 -1.25 19.43
C ASP A 333 -22.53 -1.69 19.67
N ASN A 334 -22.37 -2.84 20.32
CA ASN A 334 -21.06 -3.41 20.61
C ASN A 334 -20.96 -4.81 20.01
N GLN A 335 -19.88 -5.05 19.29
CA GLN A 335 -19.53 -6.34 18.73
C GLN A 335 -18.19 -6.82 19.32
N THR A 336 -17.92 -8.11 19.21
CA THR A 336 -16.64 -8.69 19.63
C THR A 336 -16.09 -9.59 18.54
N VAL A 337 -14.84 -9.36 18.15
CA VAL A 337 -14.08 -10.27 17.29
C VAL A 337 -13.33 -11.25 18.20
N ALA A 338 -13.75 -12.51 18.19
CA ALA A 338 -13.23 -13.54 19.10
C ALA A 338 -11.71 -13.75 18.92
N SER A 339 -11.25 -13.80 17.67
CA SER A 339 -9.83 -13.94 17.33
C SER A 339 -9.52 -13.28 15.99
N LEU A 340 -8.35 -12.63 15.88
CA LEU A 340 -7.88 -12.04 14.64
C LEU A 340 -6.38 -12.29 14.48
N ALA A 341 -6.00 -13.10 13.47
CA ALA A 341 -4.61 -13.43 13.20
C ALA A 341 -3.79 -12.19 12.78
N PRO A 342 -2.45 -12.19 12.96
CA PRO A 342 -1.59 -11.11 12.47
C PRO A 342 -1.84 -10.77 11.01
N GLY A 343 -1.97 -9.48 10.69
CA GLY A 343 -2.23 -8.98 9.33
C GLY A 343 -3.65 -9.25 8.79
N ALA A 344 -4.48 -10.02 9.50
CA ALA A 344 -5.83 -10.33 9.04
C ALA A 344 -6.79 -9.15 9.28
N SER A 345 -7.77 -9.03 8.40
CA SER A 345 -8.91 -8.11 8.55
C SER A 345 -10.21 -8.90 8.63
N THR A 346 -11.18 -8.37 9.36
CA THR A 346 -12.55 -8.87 9.37
C THR A 346 -13.54 -7.73 9.33
N THR A 347 -14.70 -7.96 8.70
CA THR A 347 -15.79 -7.00 8.66
C THR A 347 -16.85 -7.44 9.65
N ILE A 348 -17.15 -6.58 10.62
CA ILE A 348 -18.24 -6.80 11.56
C ILE A 348 -19.49 -6.03 11.12
N THR A 349 -20.67 -6.57 11.42
CA THR A 349 -21.95 -5.90 11.18
C THR A 349 -22.58 -5.57 12.53
N PHE A 350 -22.95 -4.31 12.73
CA PHE A 350 -23.66 -3.87 13.92
C PHE A 350 -25.17 -4.11 13.78
N ALA A 351 -25.89 -4.06 14.90
CA ALA A 351 -27.35 -4.07 14.90
C ALA A 351 -27.91 -2.96 13.98
N ALA A 352 -29.01 -3.26 13.31
CA ALA A 352 -29.64 -2.31 12.41
C ALA A 352 -30.24 -1.12 13.17
N TYR A 353 -30.20 0.05 12.58
CA TYR A 353 -30.91 1.22 13.07
C TYR A 353 -32.42 0.97 13.19
N PRO A 354 -33.13 1.74 14.04
CA PRO A 354 -34.59 1.72 14.09
C PRO A 354 -35.24 2.01 12.72
N ALA A 355 -36.53 1.69 12.60
CA ALA A 355 -37.29 1.88 11.36
C ALA A 355 -37.44 3.36 10.91
N THR A 356 -37.10 4.30 11.79
CA THR A 356 -37.14 5.75 11.56
C THR A 356 -35.96 6.42 12.27
N LEU A 357 -35.44 7.49 11.66
CA LEU A 357 -34.49 8.43 12.27
C LEU A 357 -35.01 9.86 12.12
N ASN A 358 -34.57 10.76 13.01
CA ASN A 358 -34.78 12.20 12.90
C ASN A 358 -33.91 12.77 11.78
N LEU A 359 -34.45 13.73 11.03
CA LEU A 359 -33.70 14.46 10.01
C LEU A 359 -32.54 15.24 10.64
N GLY A 360 -31.40 15.30 9.94
CA GLY A 360 -30.24 16.07 10.36
C GLY A 360 -28.94 15.28 10.27
N ALA A 361 -27.85 15.94 10.66
CA ALA A 361 -26.51 15.38 10.61
C ALA A 361 -26.26 14.44 11.80
N ASN A 362 -25.67 13.30 11.51
CA ASN A 362 -25.10 12.35 12.44
C ASN A 362 -23.58 12.26 12.23
N THR A 363 -22.85 11.95 13.30
CA THR A 363 -21.48 11.44 13.24
C THR A 363 -21.50 9.97 13.64
N VAL A 364 -20.98 9.10 12.79
CA VAL A 364 -20.86 7.65 13.02
C VAL A 364 -19.41 7.34 13.36
N THR A 365 -19.16 6.85 14.57
CA THR A 365 -17.80 6.54 15.05
C THR A 365 -17.72 5.08 15.47
N ALA A 366 -16.75 4.35 14.94
CA ALA A 366 -16.42 3.00 15.36
C ALA A 366 -15.06 3.00 16.07
N THR A 367 -14.94 2.29 17.18
CA THR A 367 -13.68 2.17 17.94
C THR A 367 -13.43 0.72 18.32
N ALA A 368 -12.26 0.18 17.96
CA ALA A 368 -11.78 -1.12 18.46
C ALA A 368 -10.88 -0.93 19.67
N THR A 369 -10.93 -1.91 20.56
CA THR A 369 -10.10 -1.94 21.77
C THR A 369 -9.63 -3.37 22.03
N VAL A 370 -8.36 -3.51 22.40
CA VAL A 370 -7.74 -4.75 22.85
C VAL A 370 -6.71 -4.43 23.94
N ALA A 371 -6.53 -5.32 24.91
CA ALA A 371 -5.57 -5.10 25.98
C ALA A 371 -4.14 -5.11 25.45
N GLY A 372 -3.32 -4.13 25.88
CA GLY A 372 -1.92 -4.00 25.43
C GLY A 372 -1.75 -3.41 24.04
N ASP A 373 -2.82 -2.84 23.45
CA ASP A 373 -2.75 -2.13 22.18
C ASP A 373 -1.69 -1.03 22.20
N GLY A 374 -0.73 -1.11 21.29
CA GLY A 374 0.44 -0.24 21.26
C GLY A 374 0.25 1.07 20.50
N ASN A 375 -0.87 1.26 19.80
CA ASN A 375 -1.10 2.42 18.96
C ASN A 375 -2.56 2.88 18.97
N ALA A 376 -2.97 3.58 20.02
CA ALA A 376 -4.35 4.06 20.14
C ALA A 376 -4.84 5.00 19.00
N ALA A 377 -3.93 5.56 18.18
CA ALA A 377 -4.28 6.52 17.14
C ALA A 377 -4.97 5.91 15.91
N ASN A 378 -4.85 4.60 15.68
CA ASN A 378 -5.47 3.89 14.55
C ASN A 378 -6.74 3.10 14.96
N ASN A 379 -7.14 3.16 16.24
CA ASN A 379 -8.24 2.37 16.80
C ASN A 379 -9.63 2.92 16.48
N THR A 380 -9.72 4.15 15.99
CA THR A 380 -10.99 4.84 15.76
C THR A 380 -11.10 5.30 14.32
N ALA A 381 -12.25 5.04 13.70
CA ALA A 381 -12.67 5.63 12.44
C ALA A 381 -13.96 6.43 12.66
N SER A 382 -14.17 7.46 11.85
CA SER A 382 -15.41 8.24 11.84
C SER A 382 -15.90 8.44 10.41
N TYR A 383 -17.21 8.61 10.27
CA TYR A 383 -17.90 8.77 9.01
C TYR A 383 -19.10 9.70 9.20
N GLY A 384 -19.23 10.70 8.34
CA GLY A 384 -20.36 11.63 8.35
C GLY A 384 -21.64 10.99 7.79
N GLN A 385 -22.79 11.35 8.33
CA GLN A 385 -24.06 10.87 7.79
C GLN A 385 -25.14 11.93 7.88
N GLN A 386 -25.85 12.20 6.78
CA GLN A 386 -27.01 13.07 6.76
C GLN A 386 -28.29 12.23 6.64
N VAL A 387 -29.18 12.33 7.64
CA VAL A 387 -30.52 11.75 7.53
C VAL A 387 -31.40 12.72 6.74
N THR A 388 -31.94 12.23 5.64
CA THR A 388 -32.75 13.01 4.68
C THR A 388 -34.13 12.40 4.50
N THR A 389 -35.03 13.14 3.85
CA THR A 389 -36.36 12.62 3.51
C THR A 389 -36.36 11.70 2.28
N ASN A 390 -35.36 11.83 1.39
CA ASN A 390 -35.46 11.26 0.04
C ASN A 390 -34.12 11.02 -0.69
N GLN A 391 -32.96 11.28 -0.07
CA GLN A 391 -31.64 11.05 -0.68
C GLN A 391 -30.91 9.86 -0.09
N LEU A 392 -30.18 9.16 -0.97
CA LEU A 392 -29.39 7.96 -0.68
C LEU A 392 -28.02 8.14 -1.32
N SER A 393 -26.96 8.07 -0.52
CA SER A 393 -25.59 8.24 -1.01
C SER A 393 -24.59 7.50 -0.14
N TYR A 394 -23.51 7.01 -0.75
CA TYR A 394 -22.32 6.51 -0.06
C TYR A 394 -21.23 7.58 0.09
N ILE A 395 -21.52 8.83 -0.28
CA ILE A 395 -20.59 9.94 -0.09
C ILE A 395 -20.65 10.37 1.38
N ASP A 396 -19.52 10.31 2.07
CA ASP A 396 -19.32 10.92 3.38
C ASP A 396 -19.40 12.45 3.23
N PRO A 397 -20.44 13.11 3.76
CA PRO A 397 -20.63 14.55 3.63
C PRO A 397 -19.56 15.38 4.37
N THR A 398 -18.74 14.76 5.22
CA THR A 398 -17.63 15.42 5.92
C THR A 398 -16.30 15.32 5.20
N ASN A 399 -16.22 14.49 4.15
CA ASN A 399 -15.00 14.30 3.36
C ASN A 399 -15.09 15.01 2.01
N ASN A 400 -14.28 16.05 1.82
CA ASN A 400 -14.25 16.81 0.56
C ASN A 400 -13.19 16.32 -0.43
N GLN A 401 -12.54 15.18 -0.17
CA GLN A 401 -11.56 14.60 -1.09
C GLN A 401 -12.23 13.70 -2.12
N PHE A 402 -12.14 14.11 -3.38
CA PHE A 402 -12.65 13.35 -4.51
C PHE A 402 -11.55 12.96 -5.48
N TYR A 403 -11.68 11.78 -6.06
CA TYR A 403 -10.79 11.21 -7.05
C TYR A 403 -11.49 11.11 -8.39
N TYR A 404 -10.76 11.42 -9.44
CA TYR A 404 -11.24 11.31 -10.81
C TYR A 404 -11.28 9.84 -11.24
N SER A 405 -12.39 9.42 -11.84
CA SER A 405 -12.59 8.08 -12.39
C SER A 405 -13.20 8.11 -13.80
N ASN A 406 -12.69 7.24 -14.66
CA ASN A 406 -13.21 6.91 -15.99
C ASN A 406 -13.08 5.40 -16.23
N VAL A 407 -13.94 4.83 -17.06
CA VAL A 407 -13.83 3.39 -17.41
C VAL A 407 -12.81 3.21 -18.51
N ASP A 408 -13.01 3.91 -19.62
CA ASP A 408 -12.07 3.95 -20.73
C ASP A 408 -12.16 5.30 -21.44
N SER A 409 -11.12 6.13 -21.31
CA SER A 409 -11.09 7.42 -22.02
C SER A 409 -11.04 7.28 -23.55
N SER A 410 -10.63 6.12 -24.05
CA SER A 410 -10.40 5.83 -25.46
C SER A 410 -11.55 5.12 -26.16
N ALA A 411 -12.51 4.56 -25.41
CA ALA A 411 -13.64 3.82 -25.96
C ALA A 411 -14.96 4.17 -25.25
N ALA A 412 -16.04 4.21 -26.02
CA ALA A 412 -17.38 4.32 -25.45
C ALA A 412 -17.92 2.95 -25.03
N GLY A 413 -18.87 2.94 -24.10
CA GLY A 413 -19.64 1.77 -23.67
C GLY A 413 -19.27 1.24 -22.29
N GLY A 414 -18.20 1.74 -21.68
CA GLY A 414 -17.81 1.40 -20.31
C GLY A 414 -18.84 1.89 -19.28
N VAL A 415 -19.05 1.12 -18.22
CA VAL A 415 -20.02 1.42 -17.14
C VAL A 415 -19.36 1.33 -15.78
N GLN A 416 -19.63 2.32 -14.92
CA GLN A 416 -19.39 2.22 -13.47
C GLN A 416 -20.75 2.13 -12.79
N ALA A 417 -20.95 1.12 -11.94
CA ALA A 417 -22.22 0.90 -11.25
C ALA A 417 -22.03 0.73 -9.74
N VAL A 418 -23.00 1.25 -9.00
CA VAL A 418 -23.03 1.17 -7.53
C VAL A 418 -24.32 0.49 -7.07
N LYS A 419 -24.17 -0.46 -6.15
CA LYS A 419 -25.26 -1.23 -5.55
C LYS A 419 -25.91 -0.47 -4.40
N PHE A 420 -27.23 -0.34 -4.42
CA PHE A 420 -28.02 0.06 -3.27
C PHE A 420 -28.89 -1.11 -2.82
N THR A 421 -29.22 -1.16 -1.53
CA THR A 421 -30.17 -2.16 -0.98
C THR A 421 -31.15 -1.43 -0.09
N LEU A 422 -32.45 -1.58 -0.37
CA LEU A 422 -33.53 -0.96 0.39
C LEU A 422 -34.46 -2.03 0.97
N PRO A 423 -34.91 -1.89 2.22
CA PRO A 423 -35.80 -2.87 2.85
C PRO A 423 -37.25 -2.78 2.34
N LYS A 424 -37.58 -1.77 1.54
CA LYS A 424 -38.94 -1.46 1.10
C LYS A 424 -38.96 -1.12 -0.40
N PRO A 425 -40.06 -1.43 -1.13
CA PRO A 425 -40.24 -0.94 -2.49
C PRO A 425 -40.17 0.58 -2.54
N THR A 426 -39.55 1.13 -3.59
CA THR A 426 -39.22 2.55 -3.66
C THR A 426 -39.39 3.10 -5.06
N THR A 427 -39.82 4.37 -5.14
CA THR A 427 -39.83 5.16 -6.38
C THR A 427 -38.53 5.92 -6.52
N LEU A 428 -37.75 5.65 -7.56
CA LEU A 428 -36.55 6.41 -7.91
C LEU A 428 -36.92 7.57 -8.84
N THR A 429 -36.68 8.81 -8.42
CA THR A 429 -37.01 10.00 -9.21
C THR A 429 -35.83 10.53 -9.99
N ASN A 430 -34.64 10.54 -9.39
CA ASN A 430 -33.43 11.12 -9.96
C ASN A 430 -32.20 10.31 -9.56
N ALA A 431 -31.19 10.31 -10.41
CA ALA A 431 -29.82 9.97 -10.04
C ALA A 431 -28.98 11.24 -10.06
N VAL A 432 -28.26 11.50 -8.97
CA VAL A 432 -27.33 12.63 -8.89
C VAL A 432 -25.91 12.08 -9.00
N VAL A 433 -25.15 12.60 -9.97
CA VAL A 433 -23.73 12.24 -10.17
C VAL A 433 -22.86 13.47 -10.00
N LEU A 434 -21.72 13.31 -9.34
CA LEU A 434 -20.73 14.39 -9.21
C LEU A 434 -19.69 14.24 -10.32
N LEU A 435 -19.56 15.25 -11.18
CA LEU A 435 -18.68 15.20 -12.34
C LEU A 435 -17.56 16.23 -12.24
N ALA A 436 -16.36 15.84 -12.66
CA ALA A 436 -15.21 16.73 -12.79
C ALA A 436 -15.40 17.71 -13.94
N GLY A 437 -14.77 18.89 -13.86
CA GLY A 437 -14.68 19.82 -14.97
C GLY A 437 -13.89 19.25 -16.15
N LEU A 438 -14.13 19.76 -17.35
CA LEU A 438 -13.41 19.33 -18.55
C LEU A 438 -11.96 19.82 -18.52
N ALA A 439 -11.01 18.91 -18.76
CA ALA A 439 -9.64 19.31 -19.00
C ALA A 439 -9.52 20.01 -20.37
N SER A 440 -8.57 20.95 -20.49
CA SER A 440 -8.41 21.79 -21.69
C SER A 440 -8.13 21.00 -22.98
N ASN A 441 -7.70 19.75 -22.87
CA ASN A 441 -7.41 18.84 -23.98
C ASN A 441 -8.59 17.92 -24.37
N VAL A 442 -9.75 18.04 -23.73
CA VAL A 442 -10.94 17.23 -24.03
C VAL A 442 -11.87 18.00 -24.97
N THR A 443 -12.12 17.44 -26.16
CA THR A 443 -13.06 18.01 -27.15
C THR A 443 -14.49 17.61 -26.81
N GLN A 444 -15.40 18.59 -26.74
CA GLN A 444 -16.83 18.37 -26.53
C GLN A 444 -17.56 17.99 -27.83
N PRO A 445 -18.73 17.31 -27.75
CA PRO A 445 -19.41 16.89 -26.53
C PRO A 445 -18.94 15.52 -26.02
N VAL A 446 -18.62 15.44 -24.73
CA VAL A 446 -18.53 14.18 -23.99
C VAL A 446 -19.90 13.84 -23.43
N THR A 447 -20.39 12.64 -23.71
CA THR A 447 -21.76 12.22 -23.39
C THR A 447 -21.79 10.95 -22.55
N TYR A 448 -22.82 10.82 -21.73
CA TYR A 448 -23.06 9.67 -20.87
C TYR A 448 -24.55 9.37 -20.72
N LYS A 449 -24.87 8.20 -20.16
CA LYS A 449 -26.22 7.82 -19.74
C LYS A 449 -26.22 7.31 -18.32
N ILE A 450 -27.35 7.46 -17.64
CA ILE A 450 -27.63 6.75 -16.38
C ILE A 450 -28.45 5.50 -16.68
N LEU A 451 -28.04 4.40 -16.08
CA LEU A 451 -28.68 3.10 -16.16
C LEU A 451 -29.16 2.70 -14.77
N VAL A 452 -30.28 1.99 -14.71
CA VAL A 452 -30.72 1.29 -13.49
C VAL A 452 -30.77 -0.19 -13.81
N TYR A 453 -30.16 -1.03 -12.96
CA TYR A 453 -30.17 -2.48 -13.11
C TYR A 453 -30.88 -3.16 -11.95
N ASP A 454 -31.50 -4.30 -12.22
CA ASP A 454 -31.86 -5.25 -11.17
C ASP A 454 -30.63 -5.99 -10.61
N ALA A 455 -30.84 -6.76 -9.55
CA ALA A 455 -29.81 -7.59 -8.93
C ALA A 455 -29.87 -9.07 -9.34
N SER A 456 -30.36 -9.37 -10.55
CA SER A 456 -30.43 -10.75 -11.07
C SER A 456 -29.08 -11.27 -11.61
N GLY A 457 -28.06 -10.40 -11.67
CA GLY A 457 -26.74 -10.79 -12.15
C GLY A 457 -26.06 -11.81 -11.23
N THR A 458 -25.26 -12.68 -11.85
CA THR A 458 -24.53 -13.76 -11.15
C THR A 458 -23.71 -13.20 -9.99
N ASN A 459 -23.71 -13.89 -8.85
CA ASN A 459 -23.00 -13.49 -7.62
C ASN A 459 -23.40 -12.09 -7.09
N GLY A 460 -24.58 -11.60 -7.44
CA GLY A 460 -25.04 -10.28 -7.02
C GLY A 460 -24.34 -9.14 -7.76
N ALA A 461 -23.94 -9.36 -9.02
CA ALA A 461 -23.54 -8.31 -9.96
C ALA A 461 -24.78 -7.62 -10.58
N PRO A 462 -24.62 -6.48 -11.28
CA PRO A 462 -25.70 -5.88 -12.07
C PRO A 462 -26.30 -6.90 -13.07
N GLY A 463 -27.64 -7.00 -13.09
CA GLY A 463 -28.39 -7.89 -13.97
C GLY A 463 -29.02 -7.18 -15.16
N ASN A 464 -30.35 -7.28 -15.30
CA ASN A 464 -31.07 -6.67 -16.42
C ASN A 464 -31.19 -5.16 -16.23
N VAL A 465 -31.12 -4.42 -17.34
CA VAL A 465 -31.39 -2.98 -17.36
C VAL A 465 -32.89 -2.72 -17.18
N LEU A 466 -33.25 -2.07 -16.09
CA LEU A 466 -34.61 -1.61 -15.77
C LEU A 466 -34.90 -0.23 -16.40
N TYR A 467 -33.87 0.60 -16.54
CA TYR A 467 -34.01 1.95 -17.09
C TYR A 467 -32.73 2.41 -17.77
N THR A 468 -32.88 3.21 -18.83
CA THR A 468 -31.80 3.93 -19.51
C THR A 468 -32.22 5.37 -19.75
N SER A 469 -31.44 6.34 -19.27
CA SER A 469 -31.73 7.76 -19.51
C SER A 469 -31.48 8.15 -20.97
N PRO A 470 -32.03 9.28 -21.44
CA PRO A 470 -31.52 9.97 -22.61
C PRO A 470 -30.03 10.31 -22.46
N ASN A 471 -29.33 10.52 -23.58
CA ASN A 471 -27.95 11.01 -23.56
C ASN A 471 -27.87 12.34 -22.80
N GLN A 472 -26.96 12.38 -21.83
CA GLN A 472 -26.58 13.56 -21.09
C GLN A 472 -25.24 14.08 -21.64
N THR A 473 -25.04 15.39 -21.56
CA THR A 473 -23.76 16.03 -21.89
C THR A 473 -23.03 16.37 -20.62
N ARG A 474 -21.75 16.01 -20.53
CA ARG A 474 -20.89 16.37 -19.40
C ARG A 474 -20.72 17.90 -19.33
N PRO A 475 -20.94 18.53 -18.16
CA PRO A 475 -20.77 19.96 -18.00
C PRO A 475 -19.28 20.36 -18.10
N ALA A 476 -19.02 21.60 -18.51
CA ALA A 476 -17.66 22.12 -18.59
C ALA A 476 -17.05 22.38 -17.20
N THR A 477 -17.88 22.83 -16.25
CA THR A 477 -17.50 23.06 -14.87
C THR A 477 -17.80 21.84 -14.02
N GLN A 478 -16.96 21.60 -13.01
CA GLN A 478 -17.21 20.57 -12.00
C GLN A 478 -18.53 20.85 -11.27
N GLY A 479 -19.32 19.81 -11.01
CA GLY A 479 -20.56 19.96 -10.27
C GLY A 479 -21.42 18.71 -10.24
N ALA A 480 -22.41 18.73 -9.34
CA ALA A 480 -23.44 17.71 -9.29
C ALA A 480 -24.43 17.89 -10.44
N VAL A 481 -24.78 16.79 -11.12
CA VAL A 481 -25.77 16.76 -12.19
C VAL A 481 -26.88 15.79 -11.80
N SER A 482 -28.12 16.28 -11.85
CA SER A 482 -29.31 15.48 -11.59
C SER A 482 -29.92 14.99 -12.90
N VAL A 483 -30.09 13.69 -13.04
CA VAL A 483 -30.70 13.03 -14.20
C VAL A 483 -32.01 12.41 -13.76
N SER A 484 -33.11 12.77 -14.43
CA SER A 484 -34.44 12.21 -14.12
C SER A 484 -34.50 10.73 -14.49
N LEU A 485 -35.14 9.94 -13.64
CA LEU A 485 -35.43 8.51 -13.80
C LEU A 485 -36.92 8.25 -14.06
N GLY A 486 -37.74 9.30 -14.18
CA GLY A 486 -39.15 9.20 -14.54
C GLY A 486 -40.05 8.51 -13.51
N GLY A 487 -39.63 8.42 -12.24
CA GLY A 487 -40.42 7.76 -11.19
C GLY A 487 -40.40 6.23 -11.26
N LEU A 488 -39.25 5.65 -11.66
CA LEU A 488 -39.04 4.22 -11.78
C LEU A 488 -39.31 3.50 -10.44
N GLN A 489 -40.22 2.52 -10.46
CA GLN A 489 -40.47 1.66 -9.30
C GLN A 489 -39.42 0.56 -9.22
N VAL A 490 -38.83 0.38 -8.04
CA VAL A 490 -37.97 -0.78 -7.74
C VAL A 490 -38.54 -1.57 -6.55
N PRO A 491 -38.46 -2.91 -6.58
CA PRO A 491 -38.88 -3.74 -5.45
C PRO A 491 -37.97 -3.53 -4.23
N ALA A 492 -38.40 -4.05 -3.07
CA ALA A 492 -37.48 -4.20 -1.94
C ALA A 492 -36.32 -5.13 -2.33
N GLY A 493 -35.13 -4.85 -1.82
CA GLY A 493 -33.90 -5.56 -2.15
C GLY A 493 -32.89 -4.66 -2.83
N SER A 494 -32.00 -5.28 -3.61
CA SER A 494 -30.88 -4.60 -4.25
C SER A 494 -31.20 -4.16 -5.68
N PHE A 495 -30.64 -3.01 -6.06
CA PHE A 495 -30.60 -2.49 -7.43
C PHE A 495 -29.28 -1.74 -7.65
N TYR A 496 -28.97 -1.38 -8.88
CA TYR A 496 -27.73 -0.66 -9.22
C TYR A 496 -28.05 0.61 -9.99
N ILE A 497 -27.31 1.66 -9.69
CA ILE A 497 -27.24 2.87 -10.52
C ILE A 497 -25.91 2.83 -11.26
N GLY A 498 -25.95 2.82 -12.58
CA GLY A 498 -24.79 2.81 -13.46
C GLY A 498 -24.65 4.11 -14.24
N MET A 499 -23.42 4.53 -14.49
CA MET A 499 -23.10 5.59 -15.45
C MET A 499 -22.33 4.98 -16.61
N GLN A 500 -22.90 5.05 -17.81
CA GLN A 500 -22.29 4.57 -19.03
C GLN A 500 -21.71 5.72 -19.84
N GLU A 501 -20.46 5.56 -20.26
CA GLU A 501 -19.79 6.44 -21.22
C GLU A 501 -20.37 6.18 -22.63
N THR A 502 -20.88 7.20 -23.31
CA THR A 502 -21.44 7.05 -24.68
C THR A 502 -20.60 7.72 -25.76
N SER A 503 -19.53 8.39 -25.38
CA SER A 503 -18.50 8.92 -26.27
C SER A 503 -17.11 8.73 -25.66
N THR A 504 -16.06 8.96 -26.45
CA THR A 504 -14.69 9.04 -25.95
C THR A 504 -14.50 10.29 -25.08
N GLY A 505 -13.41 10.35 -24.31
CA GLY A 505 -13.09 11.46 -23.39
C GLY A 505 -13.41 11.18 -21.92
N GLY A 506 -14.01 10.02 -21.61
CA GLY A 506 -14.26 9.53 -20.26
C GLY A 506 -15.43 10.22 -19.54
N ALA A 507 -16.10 9.48 -18.67
CA ALA A 507 -17.29 9.92 -17.93
C ALA A 507 -17.01 11.11 -17.00
N GLY A 508 -15.78 11.18 -16.47
CA GLY A 508 -15.35 12.21 -15.53
C GLY A 508 -16.06 12.15 -14.19
N LEU A 509 -16.35 10.94 -13.70
CA LEU A 509 -17.02 10.72 -12.42
C LEU A 509 -16.06 11.07 -11.27
N LEU A 510 -16.57 11.76 -10.26
CA LEU A 510 -15.85 12.02 -9.03
C LEU A 510 -16.32 11.06 -7.94
N LEU A 511 -15.37 10.36 -7.34
CA LEU A 511 -15.59 9.32 -6.33
C LEU A 511 -14.86 9.67 -5.04
N GLN A 512 -15.37 9.20 -3.90
CA GLN A 512 -14.58 9.15 -2.67
C GLN A 512 -13.86 7.81 -2.55
N LYS A 513 -12.66 7.84 -1.98
CA LYS A 513 -11.85 6.65 -1.76
C LYS A 513 -12.36 5.87 -0.54
N GLU A 514 -12.46 4.55 -0.68
CA GLU A 514 -12.76 3.63 0.41
C GLU A 514 -11.69 2.55 0.47
N GLU A 515 -11.03 2.40 1.63
CA GLU A 515 -9.87 1.49 1.78
C GLU A 515 -9.95 0.72 3.10
N PRO A 516 -10.14 -0.61 3.07
CA PRO A 516 -10.42 -1.40 1.86
C PRO A 516 -11.80 -1.08 1.26
N PRO A 517 -12.03 -1.31 -0.03
CA PRO A 517 -13.36 -1.15 -0.63
C PRO A 517 -14.33 -2.22 -0.11
N ARG A 518 -15.57 -1.83 0.20
CA ARG A 518 -16.62 -2.78 0.58
C ARG A 518 -16.92 -3.75 -0.58
N THR A 519 -16.88 -5.04 -0.27
CA THR A 519 -17.05 -6.10 -1.26
C THR A 519 -18.44 -6.07 -1.91
N GLY A 520 -18.48 -6.24 -3.23
CA GLY A 520 -19.72 -6.45 -3.97
C GLY A 520 -20.66 -5.24 -4.07
N THR A 521 -20.15 -4.02 -3.85
CA THR A 521 -20.94 -2.78 -3.96
C THR A 521 -20.61 -1.95 -5.19
N TYR A 522 -19.33 -1.85 -5.56
CA TYR A 522 -18.88 -1.06 -6.70
C TYR A 522 -18.45 -1.98 -7.85
N TYR A 523 -18.90 -1.69 -9.06
CA TYR A 523 -18.68 -2.51 -10.25
C TYR A 523 -18.21 -1.66 -11.42
N ILE A 524 -17.36 -2.26 -12.26
CA ILE A 524 -16.90 -1.69 -13.53
C ILE A 524 -17.03 -2.72 -14.64
N SER A 525 -17.44 -2.30 -15.83
CA SER A 525 -17.45 -3.12 -17.04
C SER A 525 -16.96 -2.32 -18.23
N PHE A 526 -16.03 -2.87 -19.01
CA PHE A 526 -15.69 -2.33 -20.33
C PHE A 526 -16.79 -2.63 -21.35
N ALA A 527 -16.76 -1.93 -22.49
CA ALA A 527 -17.72 -2.13 -23.56
C ALA A 527 -17.82 -3.61 -23.98
N GLY A 528 -19.02 -4.19 -23.89
CA GLY A 528 -19.29 -5.58 -24.25
C GLY A 528 -18.76 -6.64 -23.28
N SER A 529 -18.21 -6.24 -22.13
CA SER A 529 -17.68 -7.17 -21.11
C SER A 529 -18.62 -7.30 -19.91
N ALA A 530 -18.49 -8.39 -19.17
CA ALA A 530 -19.26 -8.60 -17.93
C ALA A 530 -18.76 -7.67 -16.81
N PRO A 531 -19.63 -7.26 -15.87
CA PRO A 531 -19.21 -6.46 -14.71
C PRO A 531 -18.23 -7.20 -13.79
N GLY A 532 -17.12 -6.55 -13.47
CA GLY A 532 -16.19 -6.94 -12.40
C GLY A 532 -16.36 -6.03 -11.18
N THR A 533 -16.04 -6.53 -9.99
CA THR A 533 -15.97 -5.70 -8.77
C THR A 533 -14.73 -4.84 -8.78
N ILE A 534 -14.85 -3.60 -8.29
CA ILE A 534 -13.72 -2.68 -8.08
C ILE A 534 -13.05 -2.96 -6.74
#